data_AF-A0A3D6DU69-F1
#
_entry.id   AF-A0A3D6DU69-F1
#
_cell.length_a   1.000
_cell.length_b   1.000
_cell.length_c   1.000
_cell.angle_alpha   90.00
_cell.angle_beta   90.00
_cell.angle_gamma   90.00
#
_symmetry.space_group_name_H-M   'P 1'
#
loop_
_entity.id
_entity.type
_entity.pdbx_description
1 polymer ?
#
loop_
_entity_poly.entity_id
_entity_poly.type
_entity_poly.pdbx_seq_one_letter_code
_entity_poly.pdbx_strand_id
1 'polypeptide(L)'
;MKKSIIALVAACSAVSAQAATVSFQYGLPIVESTTEITQTGFLGLFDSSLGTLTGATLDVFGSATFAYTGRNTAAQTQTANLTSSTAIVWSSGLGALTPFLGDVINLSSTTGFLSYASGETKSFGPVAGSGTFSDDLATILVSLQAPGGGSFGVTCESFSGFNVQGGGGNIDTTQDTKAGCGARIVYTYDAPPPPQLPEPASLALVGLALAGIGAAQRRKL
;
A
#
# COMPACT_ATOMS: atom_id res chain seq x y z
N MET A 1 -3.65 3.59 70.96
CA MET A 1 -2.58 2.92 70.17
C MET A 1 -3.21 2.28 68.94
N LYS A 2 -2.91 2.79 67.74
CA LYS A 2 -2.95 2.07 66.45
C LYS A 2 -2.37 3.01 65.40
N LYS A 3 -1.13 2.72 64.96
CA LYS A 3 -0.39 3.51 63.98
C LYS A 3 -0.74 2.98 62.59
N SER A 4 -1.35 3.80 61.75
CA SER A 4 -1.61 3.48 60.34
C SER A 4 -0.37 3.83 59.51
N ILE A 5 0.31 2.81 58.98
CA ILE A 5 1.39 2.96 58.01
C ILE A 5 0.74 3.00 56.62
N ILE A 6 0.86 4.12 55.91
CA ILE A 6 0.48 4.24 54.51
C ILE A 6 1.70 3.84 53.68
N ALA A 7 1.62 2.70 52.99
CA ALA A 7 2.61 2.27 52.01
C ALA A 7 2.37 2.99 50.68
N LEU A 8 3.35 3.75 50.20
CA LEU A 8 3.33 4.36 48.88
C LEU A 8 3.70 3.29 47.85
N VAL A 9 2.73 2.85 47.05
CA VAL A 9 2.95 1.95 45.91
C VAL A 9 3.60 2.76 44.79
N ALA A 10 4.85 2.44 44.45
CA ALA A 10 5.49 2.94 43.24
C ALA A 10 4.84 2.27 42.02
N ALA A 11 4.07 3.04 41.24
CA ALA A 11 3.55 2.58 39.97
C ALA A 11 4.70 2.54 38.94
N CYS A 12 5.27 1.35 38.71
CA CYS A 12 6.08 1.12 37.53
C CYS A 12 5.15 1.12 36.32
N SER A 13 5.11 2.23 35.58
CA SER A 13 4.51 2.28 34.25
C SER A 13 5.33 1.39 33.31
N ALA A 14 4.81 0.19 33.01
CA ALA A 14 5.31 -0.61 31.92
C ALA A 14 5.05 0.17 30.61
N VAL A 15 6.10 0.76 30.05
CA VAL A 15 6.05 1.33 28.70
C VAL A 15 6.00 0.14 27.74
N SER A 16 4.81 -0.19 27.24
CA SER A 16 4.69 -1.11 26.11
C SER A 16 5.38 -0.47 24.91
N ALA A 17 6.40 -1.12 24.34
CA ALA A 17 6.95 -0.73 23.05
C ALA A 17 5.86 -0.93 21.99
N GLN A 18 5.26 0.17 21.52
CA GLN A 18 4.39 0.16 20.35
C GLN A 18 5.29 0.36 19.13
N ALA A 19 5.26 -0.57 18.18
CA ALA A 19 5.99 -0.43 16.92
C ALA A 19 5.43 0.78 16.17
N ALA A 20 6.31 1.72 15.81
CA ALA A 20 5.92 2.90 15.06
C ALA A 20 5.85 2.58 13.56
N THR A 21 5.02 3.32 12.83
CA THR A 21 4.87 3.13 11.37
C THR A 21 5.09 4.41 10.60
N VAL A 22 5.65 4.30 9.40
CA VAL A 22 5.70 5.38 8.40
C VAL A 22 5.32 4.81 7.04
N SER A 23 4.54 5.56 6.26
CA SER A 23 4.00 5.10 4.98
C SER A 23 4.21 6.12 3.87
N PHE A 24 4.48 5.62 2.67
CA PHE A 24 4.55 6.41 1.45
C PHE A 24 3.63 5.81 0.39
N GLN A 25 3.05 6.64 -0.46
CA GLN A 25 2.19 6.18 -1.54
C GLN A 25 2.25 7.12 -2.75
N TYR A 26 1.97 6.58 -3.93
CA TYR A 26 1.73 7.35 -5.14
C TYR A 26 0.60 6.70 -5.96
N GLY A 27 -0.01 7.48 -6.84
CA GLY A 27 -1.04 6.97 -7.76
C GLY A 27 -2.31 6.48 -7.07
N LEU A 28 -2.57 6.94 -5.85
CA LEU A 28 -3.76 6.62 -5.07
C LEU A 28 -4.54 7.91 -4.74
N PRO A 29 -5.84 8.02 -5.10
CA PRO A 29 -6.64 7.05 -5.87
C PRO A 29 -6.12 6.89 -7.31
N ILE A 30 -6.37 5.72 -7.91
CA ILE A 30 -5.89 5.40 -9.25
C ILE A 30 -6.57 6.30 -10.28
N VAL A 31 -5.77 6.92 -11.14
CA VAL A 31 -6.22 7.67 -12.31
C VAL A 31 -5.91 6.83 -13.55
N GLU A 32 -6.95 6.45 -14.29
CA GLU A 32 -6.80 5.64 -15.49
C GLU A 32 -6.57 6.50 -16.74
N SER A 33 -5.65 6.06 -17.58
CA SER A 33 -5.42 6.58 -18.93
C SER A 33 -5.63 5.47 -19.96
N THR A 34 -5.69 5.80 -21.25
CA THR A 34 -5.65 4.77 -22.32
C THR A 34 -4.50 3.79 -22.05
N THR A 35 -4.75 2.50 -22.28
CA THR A 35 -3.79 1.42 -22.01
C THR A 35 -2.51 1.55 -22.82
N GLU A 36 -1.57 0.62 -22.57
CA GLU A 36 -0.18 0.76 -22.98
C GLU A 36 0.46 1.91 -22.19
N ILE A 37 0.11 1.97 -20.89
CA ILE A 37 0.64 2.96 -19.97
C ILE A 37 2.09 2.62 -19.63
N THR A 38 2.87 3.66 -19.35
CA THR A 38 4.16 3.55 -18.66
C THR A 38 4.20 4.68 -17.64
N GLN A 39 3.89 4.37 -16.38
CA GLN A 39 3.78 5.38 -15.32
C GLN A 39 4.81 5.08 -14.22
N THR A 40 5.67 6.06 -13.94
CA THR A 40 6.64 5.97 -12.85
C THR A 40 6.22 6.88 -11.71
N GLY A 41 6.10 6.30 -10.51
CA GLY A 41 5.95 7.03 -9.27
C GLY A 41 7.17 6.83 -8.36
N PHE A 42 7.18 7.55 -7.24
CA PHE A 42 8.24 7.47 -6.25
C PHE A 42 7.68 7.07 -4.90
N LEU A 43 8.33 6.12 -4.26
CA LEU A 43 8.10 5.76 -2.85
C LEU A 43 9.31 6.19 -2.02
N GLY A 44 9.07 6.46 -0.74
CA GLY A 44 10.13 6.84 0.19
C GLY A 44 10.93 5.64 0.70
N LEU A 45 12.24 5.82 0.89
CA LEU A 45 13.05 4.95 1.74
C LEU A 45 12.80 5.30 3.20
N PHE A 46 12.91 4.31 4.08
CA PHE A 46 12.90 4.55 5.52
C PHE A 46 14.12 5.39 5.93
N ASP A 47 13.89 6.43 6.74
CA ASP A 47 14.97 7.20 7.34
C ASP A 47 15.51 6.46 8.56
N SER A 48 16.74 5.93 8.44
CA SER A 48 17.38 5.18 9.52
C SER A 48 17.70 6.01 10.77
N SER A 49 17.56 7.34 10.72
CA SER A 49 17.65 8.20 11.90
C SER A 49 16.42 8.12 12.81
N LEU A 50 15.30 7.59 12.32
CA LEU A 50 14.04 7.46 13.08
C LEU A 50 14.03 6.28 14.04
N GLY A 51 14.89 5.28 13.82
CA GLY A 51 14.93 4.07 14.65
C GLY A 51 15.41 2.83 13.90
N THR A 52 15.17 1.67 14.49
CA THR A 52 15.53 0.39 13.87
C THR A 52 14.37 -0.14 13.05
N LEU A 53 14.56 -0.28 11.73
CA LEU A 53 13.56 -0.85 10.85
C LEU A 53 13.34 -2.34 11.18
N THR A 54 12.10 -2.72 11.49
CA THR A 54 11.73 -4.09 11.89
C THR A 54 10.88 -4.81 10.86
N GLY A 55 10.25 -4.09 9.93
CA GLY A 55 9.40 -4.67 8.90
C GLY A 55 9.03 -3.67 7.81
N ALA A 56 8.63 -4.20 6.67
CA ALA A 56 8.21 -3.40 5.52
C ALA A 56 7.20 -4.19 4.69
N THR A 57 6.12 -3.55 4.28
CA THR A 57 5.10 -4.13 3.40
C THR A 57 4.90 -3.23 2.20
N LEU A 58 4.97 -3.80 1.00
CA LEU A 58 4.71 -3.10 -0.25
C LEU A 58 3.40 -3.61 -0.86
N ASP A 59 2.46 -2.68 -1.05
CA ASP A 59 1.23 -2.93 -1.79
C ASP A 59 1.34 -2.30 -3.18
N VAL A 60 1.00 -3.06 -4.21
CA VAL A 60 0.77 -2.54 -5.56
C VAL A 60 -0.70 -2.65 -5.93
N PHE A 61 -1.20 -1.66 -6.65
CA PHE A 61 -2.62 -1.53 -7.01
C PHE A 61 -2.74 -1.30 -8.50
N GLY A 62 -3.65 -2.01 -9.14
CA GLY A 62 -3.98 -1.82 -10.56
C GLY A 62 -5.48 -1.73 -10.76
N SER A 63 -5.90 -0.89 -11.70
CA SER A 63 -7.29 -0.85 -12.18
C SER A 63 -7.35 -0.75 -13.69
N ALA A 64 -8.43 -1.27 -14.26
CA ALA A 64 -8.74 -1.13 -15.66
C ALA A 64 -10.25 -1.00 -15.89
N THR A 65 -10.62 -0.19 -16.89
CA THR A 65 -11.99 -0.05 -17.38
C THR A 65 -12.06 -0.46 -18.84
N PHE A 66 -12.95 -1.39 -19.14
CA PHE A 66 -13.13 -1.96 -20.47
C PHE A 66 -14.42 -1.45 -21.12
N ALA A 67 -14.32 -0.93 -22.34
CA ALA A 67 -15.44 -0.68 -23.23
C ALA A 67 -15.13 -1.25 -24.62
N TYR A 68 -16.04 -2.02 -25.21
CA TYR A 68 -15.78 -2.68 -26.49
C TYR A 68 -17.06 -3.02 -27.23
N THR A 69 -16.93 -3.25 -28.53
CA THR A 69 -18.06 -3.62 -29.39
C THR A 69 -17.75 -4.84 -30.24
N GLY A 70 -18.80 -5.54 -30.66
CA GLY A 70 -18.72 -6.52 -31.74
C GLY A 70 -19.87 -6.32 -32.71
N ARG A 71 -19.55 -6.31 -34.00
CA ARG A 71 -20.49 -6.17 -35.10
C ARG A 71 -20.40 -7.37 -36.02
N ASN A 72 -21.52 -8.03 -36.25
CA ASN A 72 -21.59 -9.10 -37.24
C ASN A 72 -21.62 -8.52 -38.66
N THR A 73 -20.61 -8.85 -39.46
CA THR A 73 -20.48 -8.45 -40.87
C THR A 73 -20.94 -9.52 -41.86
N ALA A 74 -21.32 -10.71 -41.38
CA ALA A 74 -21.91 -11.75 -42.21
C ALA A 74 -23.39 -11.49 -42.51
N ALA A 75 -23.89 -12.12 -43.59
CA ALA A 75 -25.30 -12.12 -43.95
C ALA A 75 -26.17 -13.03 -43.05
N GLN A 76 -25.54 -13.92 -42.28
CA GLN A 76 -26.19 -14.84 -41.35
C GLN A 76 -25.88 -14.50 -39.90
N THR A 77 -26.70 -15.03 -38.99
CA THR A 77 -26.45 -14.93 -37.55
C THR A 77 -25.13 -15.60 -37.18
N GLN A 78 -24.34 -14.93 -36.33
CA GLN A 78 -23.07 -15.43 -35.82
C GLN A 78 -23.14 -15.58 -34.31
N THR A 79 -22.37 -16.51 -33.75
CA THR A 79 -22.20 -16.61 -32.29
C THR A 79 -20.74 -16.36 -31.96
N ALA A 80 -20.49 -15.40 -31.08
CA ALA A 80 -19.15 -14.98 -30.71
C ALA A 80 -19.05 -14.68 -29.22
N ASN A 81 -17.86 -14.89 -28.67
CA ASN A 81 -17.45 -14.49 -27.34
C ASN A 81 -16.33 -13.46 -27.47
N LEU A 82 -16.54 -12.28 -26.92
CA LEU A 82 -15.57 -11.20 -26.90
C LEU A 82 -14.93 -11.15 -25.51
N THR A 83 -13.60 -11.08 -25.46
CA THR A 83 -12.86 -10.92 -24.22
C THR A 83 -11.87 -9.77 -24.35
N SER A 84 -12.07 -8.75 -23.53
CA SER A 84 -11.15 -7.63 -23.34
C SER A 84 -10.32 -7.89 -22.09
N SER A 85 -9.00 -7.76 -22.16
CA SER A 85 -8.10 -8.04 -21.04
C SER A 85 -6.98 -7.02 -20.94
N THR A 86 -6.52 -6.75 -19.73
CA THR A 86 -5.32 -5.94 -19.46
C THR A 86 -4.49 -6.61 -18.38
N ALA A 87 -3.21 -6.81 -18.67
CA ALA A 87 -2.20 -7.18 -17.69
C ALA A 87 -1.48 -5.91 -17.22
N ILE A 88 -1.29 -5.76 -15.92
CA ILE A 88 -0.49 -4.69 -15.32
C ILE A 88 0.70 -5.33 -14.63
N VAL A 89 1.89 -4.81 -14.89
CA VAL A 89 3.17 -5.29 -14.35
C VAL A 89 3.90 -4.16 -13.65
N TRP A 90 4.78 -4.49 -12.71
CA TRP A 90 5.59 -3.53 -11.96
C TRP A 90 7.08 -3.80 -12.14
N SER A 91 7.85 -2.73 -12.06
CA SER A 91 9.30 -2.76 -11.93
C SER A 91 9.75 -1.66 -10.96
N SER A 92 10.96 -1.78 -10.43
CA SER A 92 11.53 -0.78 -9.53
C SER A 92 12.95 -0.41 -9.92
N GLY A 93 13.31 0.85 -9.66
CA GLY A 93 14.70 1.30 -9.69
C GLY A 93 15.55 0.72 -8.55
N LEU A 94 14.94 0.10 -7.55
CA LEU A 94 15.63 -0.62 -6.47
C LEU A 94 15.70 -2.10 -6.81
N GLY A 95 16.87 -2.59 -7.26
CA GLY A 95 17.04 -3.97 -7.72
C GLY A 95 16.69 -5.05 -6.68
N ALA A 96 16.74 -4.73 -5.38
CA ALA A 96 16.31 -5.64 -4.31
C ALA A 96 14.79 -5.93 -4.33
N LEU A 97 13.98 -5.08 -4.97
CA LEU A 97 12.52 -5.25 -5.08
C LEU A 97 12.10 -6.10 -6.29
N THR A 98 12.99 -6.33 -7.26
CA THR A 98 12.67 -7.12 -8.46
C THR A 98 12.00 -8.48 -8.18
N PRO A 99 12.44 -9.30 -7.21
CA PRO A 99 11.79 -10.59 -6.95
C PRO A 99 10.39 -10.47 -6.33
N PHE A 100 10.03 -9.32 -5.76
CA PHE A 100 8.72 -9.07 -5.16
C PHE A 100 7.73 -8.42 -6.15
N LEU A 101 8.23 -7.85 -7.24
CA LEU A 101 7.40 -7.20 -8.28
C LEU A 101 7.15 -8.11 -9.49
N GLY A 102 7.33 -9.42 -9.34
CA GLY A 102 7.10 -10.40 -10.41
C GLY A 102 5.62 -10.71 -10.67
N ASP A 103 4.72 -10.32 -9.76
CA ASP A 103 3.30 -10.58 -9.89
C ASP A 103 2.62 -9.69 -10.92
N VAL A 104 1.64 -10.27 -11.62
CA VAL A 104 0.90 -9.61 -12.71
C VAL A 104 -0.57 -9.49 -12.33
N ILE A 105 -1.08 -8.25 -12.29
CA ILE A 105 -2.51 -8.02 -12.10
C ILE A 105 -3.20 -8.19 -13.45
N ASN A 106 -3.91 -9.31 -13.60
CA ASN A 106 -4.65 -9.64 -14.81
C ASN A 106 -6.14 -9.30 -14.61
N LEU A 107 -6.63 -8.34 -15.38
CA LEU A 107 -8.02 -7.90 -15.37
C LEU A 107 -8.67 -8.24 -16.71
N SER A 108 -9.93 -8.67 -16.70
CA SER A 108 -10.63 -8.99 -17.94
C SER A 108 -12.14 -8.82 -17.83
N SER A 109 -12.78 -8.64 -18.97
CA SER A 109 -14.22 -8.63 -19.16
C SER A 109 -14.55 -9.52 -20.37
N THR A 110 -15.44 -10.48 -20.16
CA THR A 110 -15.89 -11.43 -21.19
C THR A 110 -17.39 -11.38 -21.33
N THR A 111 -17.89 -11.51 -22.56
CA THR A 111 -19.33 -11.51 -22.84
C THR A 111 -19.96 -12.89 -22.67
N GLY A 112 -19.14 -13.95 -22.66
CA GLY A 112 -19.60 -15.29 -23.00
C GLY A 112 -20.06 -15.38 -24.47
N PHE A 113 -20.54 -16.55 -24.88
CA PHE A 113 -21.07 -16.73 -26.24
C PHE A 113 -22.41 -16.04 -26.41
N LEU A 114 -22.44 -15.02 -27.26
CA LEU A 114 -23.64 -14.28 -27.63
C LEU A 114 -23.95 -14.44 -29.10
N SER A 115 -25.24 -14.50 -29.43
CA SER A 115 -25.74 -14.49 -30.81
C SER A 115 -25.84 -13.06 -31.34
N TYR A 116 -25.40 -12.83 -32.58
CA TYR A 116 -25.44 -11.57 -33.30
C TYR A 116 -26.21 -11.78 -34.61
N ALA A 117 -27.34 -11.11 -34.79
CA ALA A 117 -28.04 -11.07 -36.08
C ALA A 117 -27.17 -10.42 -37.17
N SER A 118 -27.52 -10.61 -38.44
CA SER A 118 -26.81 -9.99 -39.57
C SER A 118 -26.76 -8.47 -39.41
N GLY A 119 -25.56 -7.89 -39.41
CA GLY A 119 -25.36 -6.45 -39.24
C GLY A 119 -25.49 -5.94 -37.79
N GLU A 120 -25.89 -6.78 -36.83
CA GLU A 120 -26.09 -6.37 -35.44
C GLU A 120 -24.75 -5.97 -34.81
N THR A 121 -24.77 -4.85 -34.08
CA THR A 121 -23.67 -4.41 -33.22
C THR A 121 -24.11 -4.50 -31.77
N LYS A 122 -23.31 -5.16 -30.94
CA LYS A 122 -23.46 -5.13 -29.48
C LYS A 122 -22.30 -4.38 -28.86
N SER A 123 -22.63 -3.54 -27.88
CA SER A 123 -21.67 -2.75 -27.12
C SER A 123 -21.65 -3.22 -25.68
N PHE A 124 -20.46 -3.25 -25.09
CA PHE A 124 -20.20 -3.69 -23.74
C PHE A 124 -19.39 -2.65 -22.98
N GLY A 125 -19.69 -2.51 -21.70
CA GLY A 125 -19.02 -1.58 -20.80
C GLY A 125 -19.64 -0.19 -20.72
N PRO A 126 -19.04 0.70 -19.90
CA PRO A 126 -17.78 0.48 -19.18
C PRO A 126 -17.90 -0.60 -18.08
N VAL A 127 -16.95 -1.54 -18.06
CA VAL A 127 -16.80 -2.54 -16.99
C VAL A 127 -15.47 -2.26 -16.30
N ALA A 128 -15.51 -1.91 -15.01
CA ALA A 128 -14.30 -1.67 -14.22
C ALA A 128 -13.87 -2.93 -13.48
N GLY A 129 -12.56 -3.11 -13.33
CA GLY A 129 -11.93 -4.12 -12.50
C GLY A 129 -10.71 -3.55 -11.79
N SER A 130 -10.34 -4.16 -10.67
CA SER A 130 -9.13 -3.78 -9.92
C SER A 130 -8.53 -4.99 -9.23
N GLY A 131 -7.25 -4.87 -8.85
CA GLY A 131 -6.51 -5.88 -8.12
C GLY A 131 -5.43 -5.26 -7.24
N THR A 132 -4.93 -6.06 -6.30
CA THR A 132 -3.83 -5.72 -5.40
C THR A 132 -2.94 -6.93 -5.16
N PHE A 133 -1.65 -6.67 -5.05
CA PHE A 133 -0.69 -7.58 -4.41
C PHE A 133 -0.04 -6.87 -3.21
N SER A 134 0.33 -7.67 -2.21
CA SER A 134 0.92 -7.19 -0.95
C SER A 134 2.05 -8.12 -0.58
N ASP A 135 3.26 -7.56 -0.50
CA ASP A 135 4.50 -8.28 -0.29
C ASP A 135 5.14 -7.88 1.04
N ASP A 136 5.57 -8.88 1.81
CA ASP A 136 6.42 -8.69 2.98
C ASP A 136 7.89 -8.62 2.55
N LEU A 137 8.53 -7.50 2.89
CA LEU A 137 9.89 -7.17 2.51
C LEU A 137 10.90 -7.37 3.66
N ALA A 138 10.54 -8.13 4.70
CA ALA A 138 11.40 -8.41 5.86
C ALA A 138 12.80 -8.94 5.50
N THR A 139 12.98 -9.59 4.34
CA THR A 139 14.28 -10.13 3.91
C THR A 139 15.19 -9.09 3.26
N ILE A 140 14.70 -7.89 2.94
CA ILE A 140 15.45 -6.84 2.22
C ILE A 140 15.47 -5.49 2.95
N LEU A 141 15.18 -5.46 4.26
CA LEU A 141 15.07 -4.22 5.04
C LEU A 141 16.30 -3.30 4.92
N VAL A 142 17.50 -3.87 4.81
CA VAL A 142 18.75 -3.09 4.64
C VAL A 142 18.74 -2.26 3.35
N SER A 143 18.11 -2.75 2.29
CA SER A 143 18.00 -2.06 1.01
C SER A 143 16.91 -0.98 0.99
N LEU A 144 16.03 -0.97 2.00
CA LEU A 144 14.88 -0.06 2.09
C LEU A 144 15.11 1.15 3.00
N GLN A 145 16.33 1.32 3.51
CA GLN A 145 16.66 2.38 4.45
C GLN A 145 17.91 3.15 4.04
N ALA A 146 17.90 4.44 4.32
CA ALA A 146 19.06 5.32 4.16
C ALA A 146 19.03 6.44 5.21
N PRO A 147 20.18 6.98 5.65
CA PRO A 147 20.20 8.13 6.54
C PRO A 147 19.53 9.34 5.88
N GLY A 148 18.54 9.93 6.54
CA GLY A 148 17.73 11.02 5.97
C GLY A 148 16.65 10.55 4.99
N GLY A 149 16.46 9.24 4.84
CA GLY A 149 15.52 8.64 3.91
C GLY A 149 15.99 8.75 2.46
N GLY A 150 15.05 9.00 1.55
CA GLY A 150 15.30 9.07 0.11
C GLY A 150 14.08 8.60 -0.66
N SER A 151 14.23 8.39 -1.97
CA SER A 151 13.17 7.81 -2.77
C SER A 151 13.71 6.82 -3.80
N PHE A 152 12.84 5.90 -4.22
CA PHE A 152 13.10 5.00 -5.33
C PHE A 152 11.90 5.02 -6.28
N GLY A 153 12.20 4.82 -7.58
CA GLY A 153 11.19 4.75 -8.61
C GLY A 153 10.49 3.39 -8.60
N VAL A 154 9.18 3.40 -8.80
CA VAL A 154 8.37 2.22 -9.12
C VAL A 154 7.61 2.56 -10.40
N THR A 155 7.81 1.75 -11.42
CA THR A 155 7.16 1.89 -12.72
C THR A 155 6.13 0.81 -12.86
N CYS A 156 4.96 1.16 -13.38
CA CYS A 156 3.99 0.19 -13.85
C CYS A 156 3.77 0.35 -15.35
N GLU A 157 3.50 -0.79 -15.99
CA GLU A 157 3.17 -0.86 -17.40
C GLU A 157 1.89 -1.66 -17.60
N SER A 158 1.11 -1.34 -18.64
CA SER A 158 -0.07 -2.12 -19.01
C SER A 158 0.03 -2.70 -20.41
N PHE A 159 -0.52 -3.89 -20.57
CA PHE A 159 -0.60 -4.59 -21.85
C PHE A 159 -2.04 -5.04 -22.05
N SER A 160 -2.74 -4.43 -23.00
CA SER A 160 -4.10 -4.80 -23.35
C SER A 160 -4.15 -5.83 -24.47
N GLY A 161 -5.21 -6.62 -24.45
CA GLY A 161 -5.52 -7.61 -25.47
C GLY A 161 -7.01 -7.67 -25.72
N PHE A 162 -7.36 -8.09 -26.93
CA PHE A 162 -8.72 -8.36 -27.32
C PHE A 162 -8.79 -9.68 -28.06
N ASN A 163 -9.65 -10.58 -27.59
CA ASN A 163 -9.84 -11.89 -28.17
C ASN A 163 -11.28 -12.06 -28.64
N VAL A 164 -11.43 -12.57 -29.86
CA VAL A 164 -12.71 -12.91 -30.47
C VAL A 164 -12.73 -14.40 -30.73
N GLN A 165 -13.61 -15.10 -30.02
CA GLN A 165 -13.80 -16.54 -30.20
C GLN A 165 -15.15 -16.82 -30.86
N GLY A 166 -15.14 -17.53 -31.98
CA GLY A 166 -16.35 -17.79 -32.77
C GLY A 166 -16.57 -16.76 -33.89
N GLY A 167 -17.80 -16.66 -34.39
CA GLY A 167 -18.20 -15.71 -35.43
C GLY A 167 -17.61 -15.94 -36.82
N GLY A 168 -16.78 -16.97 -37.00
CA GLY A 168 -16.22 -17.37 -38.30
C GLY A 168 -15.36 -16.30 -38.97
N GLY A 169 -14.79 -15.36 -38.20
CA GLY A 169 -14.04 -14.21 -38.73
C GLY A 169 -14.90 -13.05 -39.24
N ASN A 170 -16.21 -13.04 -38.94
CA ASN A 170 -17.15 -12.02 -39.40
C ASN A 170 -17.64 -11.12 -38.27
N ILE A 171 -16.80 -10.92 -37.24
CA ILE A 171 -17.10 -10.03 -36.12
C ILE A 171 -16.06 -8.93 -36.13
N ASP A 172 -16.48 -7.75 -36.58
CA ASP A 172 -15.69 -6.53 -36.49
C ASP A 172 -15.78 -5.99 -35.07
N THR A 173 -14.66 -5.57 -34.49
CA THR A 173 -14.61 -5.21 -33.08
C THR A 173 -13.88 -3.90 -32.85
N THR A 174 -14.33 -3.16 -31.84
CA THR A 174 -13.59 -2.02 -31.30
C THR A 174 -13.34 -2.22 -29.82
N GLN A 175 -12.24 -1.66 -29.32
CA GLN A 175 -11.86 -1.71 -27.91
C GLN A 175 -11.35 -0.33 -27.50
N ASP A 176 -11.89 0.19 -26.40
CA ASP A 176 -11.38 1.33 -25.65
C ASP A 176 -11.17 0.85 -24.21
N THR A 177 -9.91 0.66 -23.85
CA THR A 177 -9.54 0.21 -22.50
C THR A 177 -8.66 1.26 -21.86
N LYS A 178 -8.95 1.52 -20.59
CA LYS A 178 -8.16 2.40 -19.73
C LYS A 178 -7.58 1.60 -18.60
N ALA A 179 -6.39 1.97 -18.16
CA ALA A 179 -5.73 1.37 -17.01
C ALA A 179 -4.95 2.42 -16.22
N GLY A 180 -4.74 2.12 -14.94
CA GLY A 180 -3.91 2.92 -14.05
C GLY A 180 -3.35 2.05 -12.94
N CYS A 181 -2.37 2.59 -12.22
CA CYS A 181 -1.75 1.89 -11.11
C CYS A 181 -1.36 2.85 -9.99
N GLY A 182 -1.08 2.28 -8.83
CA GLY A 182 -0.45 2.96 -7.71
C GLY A 182 0.35 1.98 -6.87
N ALA A 183 1.10 2.51 -5.91
CA ALA A 183 1.77 1.68 -4.91
C ALA A 183 1.79 2.38 -3.56
N ARG A 184 1.92 1.59 -2.50
CA ARG A 184 2.06 2.04 -1.12
C ARG A 184 3.08 1.17 -0.42
N ILE A 185 4.01 1.79 0.31
CA ILE A 185 4.92 1.07 1.22
C ILE A 185 4.68 1.52 2.65
N VAL A 186 4.64 0.56 3.57
CA VAL A 186 4.49 0.79 5.01
C VAL A 186 5.69 0.17 5.71
N TYR A 187 6.40 0.97 6.48
CA TYR A 187 7.52 0.55 7.31
C TYR A 187 7.09 0.47 8.77
N THR A 188 7.46 -0.59 9.47
CA THR A 188 7.37 -0.72 10.92
C THR A 188 8.76 -0.60 11.53
N TYR A 189 8.92 0.19 12.59
CA TYR A 189 10.22 0.43 13.22
C TYR A 189 10.10 0.59 14.73
N ASP A 190 11.20 0.30 15.41
CA ASP A 190 11.39 0.59 16.82
C ASP A 190 12.05 1.95 16.98
N ALA A 191 11.29 2.92 17.48
CA ALA A 191 11.79 4.26 17.76
C ALA A 191 12.80 4.23 18.94
N PRO A 192 13.85 5.07 18.93
CA PRO A 192 14.74 5.21 20.07
C PRO A 192 13.94 5.57 21.32
N PRO A 193 14.25 4.98 22.48
CA PRO A 193 13.63 5.40 23.72
C PRO A 193 13.87 6.92 23.91
N PRO A 194 12.85 7.67 24.37
CA PRO A 194 13.03 9.08 24.62
C PRO A 194 14.23 9.28 25.56
N PRO A 195 15.03 10.34 25.35
CA PRO A 195 16.16 10.61 26.22
C PRO A 195 15.66 10.61 27.66
N GLN A 196 16.30 9.81 28.52
CA GLN A 196 16.05 9.86 29.96
C GLN A 196 16.50 11.24 30.43
N LEU A 197 15.57 12.19 30.45
CA LEU A 197 15.78 13.47 31.11
C LEU A 197 16.19 13.13 32.54
N PRO A 198 17.34 13.60 33.03
CA PRO A 198 17.64 13.53 34.45
C PRO A 198 16.44 14.12 35.17
N GLU A 199 15.81 13.33 36.05
CA GLU A 199 14.67 13.81 36.82
C GLU A 199 15.02 15.20 37.37
N PRO A 200 14.17 16.22 37.17
CA PRO A 200 14.56 17.58 37.53
C PRO A 200 15.04 17.56 38.97
N ALA A 201 16.21 18.13 39.25
CA ALA A 201 16.69 18.32 40.61
C ALA A 201 15.63 18.98 41.51
N SER A 202 14.62 19.63 40.92
CA SER A 202 13.37 20.09 41.52
C SER A 202 12.58 19.01 42.27
N LEU A 203 12.49 17.77 41.78
CA LEU A 203 11.84 16.65 42.49
C LEU A 203 12.67 16.21 43.70
N ALA A 204 13.99 16.14 43.55
CA ALA A 204 14.90 15.91 44.67
C ALA A 204 14.84 17.05 45.70
N LEU A 205 14.70 18.30 45.25
CA LEU A 205 14.53 19.48 46.13
C LEU A 205 13.16 19.50 46.81
N VAL A 206 12.09 19.10 46.13
CA VAL A 206 10.76 18.95 46.75
C VAL A 206 10.79 17.81 47.78
N GLY A 207 11.46 16.70 47.47
CA GLY A 207 11.71 15.62 48.43
C GLY A 207 12.51 16.07 49.66
N LEU A 208 13.57 16.84 49.45
CA LEU A 208 14.39 17.41 50.54
C LEU A 208 13.65 18.51 51.31
N ALA A 209 12.83 19.33 50.66
CA ALA A 209 12.01 20.35 51.30
C ALA A 209 10.93 19.73 52.18
N LEU A 210 10.27 18.66 51.72
CA LEU A 210 9.30 17.91 52.51
C LEU A 210 9.96 17.17 53.68
N ALA A 211 11.14 16.59 53.48
CA ALA A 211 11.94 15.99 54.56
C ALA A 211 12.40 17.04 55.58
N GLY A 212 12.81 18.23 55.12
CA GLY A 212 13.22 19.35 55.96
C GLY A 212 12.07 19.93 56.79
N ILE A 213 10.88 20.07 56.21
CA ILE A 213 9.67 20.51 56.92
C ILE A 213 9.23 19.46 57.97
N GLY A 214 9.30 18.17 57.64
CA GLY A 214 9.00 17.09 58.59
C GLY A 214 9.97 17.02 59.77
N ALA A 215 11.27 17.29 59.54
CA ALA A 215 12.27 17.36 60.61
C ALA A 215 12.11 18.62 61.48
N ALA A 216 11.69 19.75 60.90
CA ALA A 216 11.45 20.99 61.63
C ALA A 216 10.20 20.93 62.53
N GLN A 217 9.14 20.24 62.12
CA GLN A 217 7.95 20.03 62.96
C GLN A 217 8.22 19.17 64.20
N ARG A 218 9.19 18.23 64.15
CA ARG A 218 9.58 17.41 65.31
C ARG A 218 10.31 18.18 66.43
N ARG A 219 10.78 19.39 66.17
CA ARG A 219 11.43 20.23 67.20
C ARG A 219 10.47 21.19 67.91
N LYS A 220 9.20 21.24 67.50
CA LYS A 220 8.16 22.11 68.09
C LYS A 220 7.05 21.36 68.84
N LEU A 221 7.20 20.05 69.04
CA LEU A 221 6.42 19.22 69.96
C LEU A 221 7.38 18.67 71.02
#